data_AF-A0A7J8XBV0-F1
#
_entry.id   AF-A0A7J8XBV0-F1
#
_cell.length_a   1.000
_cell.length_b   1.000
_cell.length_c   1.000
_cell.angle_alpha   90.00
_cell.angle_beta   90.00
_cell.angle_gamma   90.00
#
_symmetry.space_group_name_H-M   'P 1'
#
loop_
_entity.id
_entity.type
_entity.pdbx_description
1 polymer ?
#
loop_
_entity_poly.entity_id
_entity_poly.type
_entity_poly.pdbx_seq_one_letter_code
_entity_poly.pdbx_strand_id
1 'polypeptide(L)'
;GNSLQRILNVAAFAVSGYASSEGRHCKPFNPLLGETYEADYPDKGVRFFSEKVSHHPTLIACHCEGKGWKFWGDSNLRTKFWGRSIQLDPVGVLTLEFDDGEIFQWSKVTTSIYNLILGKVYCDHHGLMHIHGNRQYSCKLKFKEQSILDRNPHQVHGFVEDLSGKKVATLIGKWDDSMYYINGDGSGKPKDCSPSSSATLLWKRNKPPPNLTRYNLTSFAITLNELTPGLQENLPPTDSRLRPDQRHLENGEYDRANSEKQRLERRQRMVCFHFLDFHVSKLMHSFAN
;
A
#
# COMPACT_ATOMS: atom_id res chain seq x y z
N GLY A 1 5.84 -8.52 24.63
CA GLY A 1 7.22 -8.41 24.10
C GLY A 1 7.79 -7.03 24.39
N ASN A 2 9.07 -6.77 24.07
CA ASN A 2 9.69 -5.45 24.22
C ASN A 2 8.95 -4.39 23.37
N SER A 3 8.33 -3.40 24.03
CA SER A 3 7.50 -2.36 23.39
C SER A 3 8.27 -1.50 22.40
N LEU A 4 9.55 -1.20 22.67
CA LEU A 4 10.42 -0.46 21.74
C LEU A 4 10.70 -1.28 20.48
N GLN A 5 11.05 -2.55 20.63
CA GLN A 5 11.29 -3.42 19.47
C GLN A 5 10.03 -3.58 18.62
N ARG A 6 8.85 -3.60 19.26
CA ARG A 6 7.56 -3.68 18.56
C ARG A 6 7.37 -2.47 17.64
N ILE A 7 7.45 -1.23 18.15
CA ILE A 7 7.25 -0.05 17.31
C ILE A 7 8.33 0.07 16.22
N LEU A 8 9.57 -0.35 16.49
CA LEU A 8 10.62 -0.41 15.46
C LEU A 8 10.25 -1.36 14.31
N ASN A 9 9.72 -2.54 14.63
CA ASN A 9 9.24 -3.50 13.63
C ASN A 9 8.00 -2.97 12.88
N VAL A 10 7.08 -2.28 13.56
CA VAL A 10 5.92 -1.63 12.94
C VAL A 10 6.37 -0.52 11.98
N ALA A 11 7.37 0.28 12.36
CA ALA A 11 7.96 1.30 11.52
C ALA A 11 8.60 0.70 10.25
N ALA A 12 9.35 -0.39 10.41
CA ALA A 12 9.92 -1.12 9.28
C ALA A 12 8.83 -1.73 8.37
N PHE A 13 7.77 -2.30 8.96
CA PHE A 13 6.61 -2.82 8.23
C PHE A 13 5.93 -1.71 7.40
N ALA A 14 5.67 -0.55 8.00
CA ALA A 14 5.06 0.59 7.32
C ALA A 14 5.90 1.09 6.12
N VAL A 15 7.24 1.14 6.26
CA VAL A 15 8.16 1.50 5.18
C VAL A 15 8.21 0.41 4.09
N SER A 16 8.22 -0.87 4.48
CA SER A 16 8.34 -1.99 3.54
C SER A 16 7.22 -2.04 2.49
N GLY A 17 6.04 -1.48 2.81
CA GLY A 17 4.91 -1.39 1.89
C GLY A 17 5.17 -0.56 0.63
N TYR A 18 6.22 0.27 0.63
CA TYR A 18 6.63 1.07 -0.53
C TYR A 18 7.61 0.34 -1.46
N ALA A 19 8.39 -0.60 -0.95
CA ALA A 19 9.48 -1.23 -1.70
C ALA A 19 9.04 -1.89 -3.02
N SER A 20 7.79 -2.37 -3.07
CA SER A 20 7.23 -3.01 -4.25
C SER A 20 6.86 -2.04 -5.38
N SER A 21 6.82 -0.73 -5.13
CA SER A 21 6.53 0.28 -6.17
C SER A 21 7.69 0.47 -7.14
N GLU A 22 8.92 0.20 -6.70
CA GLU A 22 10.13 0.40 -7.49
C GLU A 22 10.06 -0.40 -8.81
N GLY A 23 10.33 0.30 -9.91
CA GLY A 23 10.31 -0.26 -11.26
C GLY A 23 8.93 -0.69 -11.78
N ARG A 24 7.84 -0.50 -11.03
CA ARG A 24 6.47 -0.76 -11.51
C ARG A 24 5.90 0.48 -12.19
N HIS A 25 5.87 0.44 -13.52
CA HIS A 25 5.46 1.58 -14.35
C HIS A 25 4.00 1.51 -14.81
N CYS A 26 3.32 0.40 -14.53
CA CYS A 26 1.97 0.15 -15.02
C CYS A 26 0.92 0.49 -13.97
N LYS A 27 -0.17 1.12 -14.42
CA LYS A 27 -1.34 1.40 -13.59
C LYS A 27 -2.07 0.08 -13.28
N PRO A 28 -2.38 -0.22 -12.01
CA PRO A 28 -3.24 -1.36 -11.69
C PRO A 28 -4.66 -1.16 -12.22
N PHE A 29 -5.41 -2.24 -12.36
CA PHE A 29 -6.83 -2.16 -12.69
C PHE A 29 -7.57 -1.40 -11.58
N ASN A 30 -8.48 -0.51 -11.97
CA ASN A 30 -9.43 0.05 -11.02
C ASN A 30 -10.45 -1.06 -10.72
N PRO A 31 -10.62 -1.51 -9.45
CA PRO A 31 -11.60 -2.54 -9.14
C PRO A 31 -13.02 -2.08 -9.49
N LEU A 32 -13.94 -3.01 -9.70
CA LEU A 32 -15.36 -2.71 -9.83
C LEU A 32 -15.97 -2.47 -8.44
N LEU A 33 -17.07 -1.71 -8.37
CA LEU A 33 -17.82 -1.55 -7.11
C LEU A 33 -18.32 -2.93 -6.65
N GLY A 34 -18.03 -3.29 -5.40
CA GLY A 34 -18.31 -4.62 -4.84
C GLY A 34 -17.35 -5.72 -5.30
N GLU A 35 -16.29 -5.38 -6.05
CA GLU A 35 -15.20 -6.35 -6.31
C GLU A 35 -14.47 -6.66 -5.00
N THR A 36 -14.24 -7.94 -4.76
CA THR A 36 -13.57 -8.46 -3.56
C THR A 36 -12.23 -9.11 -3.93
N TYR A 37 -11.37 -9.27 -2.94
CA TYR A 37 -10.16 -10.08 -3.06
C TYR A 37 -9.85 -10.68 -1.69
N GLU A 38 -9.70 -11.99 -1.63
CA GLU A 38 -9.23 -12.69 -0.44
C GLU A 38 -7.86 -13.33 -0.68
N ALA A 39 -7.04 -13.50 0.36
CA ALA A 39 -5.81 -14.27 0.28
C ALA A 39 -5.50 -14.96 1.61
N ASP A 40 -5.36 -16.28 1.60
CA ASP A 40 -4.95 -17.07 2.76
C ASP A 40 -3.53 -17.60 2.54
N TYR A 41 -2.62 -17.27 3.46
CA TYR A 41 -1.24 -17.74 3.52
C TYR A 41 -1.01 -18.47 4.85
N PRO A 42 -1.43 -19.75 4.99
CA PRO A 42 -1.34 -20.49 6.25
C PRO A 42 0.09 -20.64 6.76
N ASP A 43 1.05 -20.78 5.84
CA ASP A 43 2.49 -20.87 6.15
C ASP A 43 3.02 -19.61 6.85
N LYS A 44 2.47 -18.45 6.49
CA LYS A 44 2.76 -17.14 7.10
C LYS A 44 1.80 -16.82 8.25
N GLY A 45 0.71 -17.57 8.38
CA GLY A 45 -0.36 -17.32 9.32
C GLY A 45 -1.05 -15.99 9.05
N VAL A 46 -1.32 -15.68 7.77
CA VAL A 46 -1.93 -14.42 7.33
C VAL A 46 -3.19 -14.72 6.52
N ARG A 47 -4.31 -14.09 6.87
CA ARG A 47 -5.55 -14.10 6.09
C ARG A 47 -5.94 -12.66 5.77
N PHE A 48 -6.09 -12.35 4.50
CA PHE A 48 -6.42 -11.03 4.01
C PHE A 48 -7.75 -11.04 3.27
N PHE A 49 -8.50 -9.95 3.40
CA PHE A 49 -9.69 -9.65 2.63
C PHE A 49 -9.75 -8.17 2.29
N SER A 50 -10.24 -7.84 1.10
CA SER A 50 -10.55 -6.47 0.72
C SER A 50 -11.78 -6.40 -0.17
N GLU A 51 -12.45 -5.25 -0.13
CA GLU A 51 -13.59 -4.93 -0.99
C GLU A 51 -13.52 -3.49 -1.46
N LYS A 52 -13.89 -3.25 -2.72
CA LYS A 52 -14.15 -1.88 -3.19
C LYS A 52 -15.56 -1.45 -2.76
N VAL A 53 -15.60 -0.72 -1.65
CA VAL A 53 -16.83 -0.26 -0.98
C VAL A 53 -17.40 1.04 -1.54
N SER A 54 -16.63 1.82 -2.31
CA SER A 54 -17.15 3.00 -3.01
C SER A 54 -16.45 3.26 -4.34
N HIS A 55 -17.21 3.80 -5.30
CA HIS A 55 -16.69 4.16 -6.62
C HIS A 55 -16.34 5.65 -6.73
N HIS A 56 -17.17 6.53 -6.17
CA HIS A 56 -17.02 7.98 -6.23
C HIS A 56 -17.36 8.61 -4.85
N PRO A 57 -16.36 8.93 -4.01
CA PRO A 57 -14.92 8.70 -4.22
C PRO A 57 -14.55 7.21 -4.24
N THR A 58 -13.43 6.85 -4.86
CA THR A 58 -12.98 5.44 -4.85
C THR A 58 -12.45 5.08 -3.46
N LEU A 59 -13.07 4.09 -2.82
CA LEU A 59 -12.69 3.57 -1.51
C LEU A 59 -12.55 2.06 -1.57
N ILE A 60 -11.43 1.55 -1.09
CA ILE A 60 -11.18 0.12 -0.92
C ILE A 60 -10.93 -0.12 0.56
N ALA A 61 -11.74 -0.94 1.20
CA ALA A 61 -11.55 -1.36 2.58
C ALA A 61 -10.78 -2.68 2.60
N CYS A 62 -9.90 -2.86 3.58
CA CYS A 62 -9.20 -4.12 3.79
C CYS A 62 -9.16 -4.52 5.27
N HIS A 63 -9.12 -5.83 5.49
CA HIS A 63 -8.92 -6.44 6.79
C HIS A 63 -7.95 -7.62 6.64
N CYS A 64 -7.07 -7.78 7.61
CA CYS A 64 -6.03 -8.78 7.61
C CYS A 64 -5.84 -9.31 9.03
N GLU A 65 -5.94 -10.61 9.19
CA GLU A 65 -5.68 -11.30 10.45
C GLU A 65 -4.35 -12.03 10.35
N GLY A 66 -3.54 -11.87 11.38
CA GLY A 66 -2.27 -12.58 11.53
C GLY A 66 -2.14 -13.27 12.88
N LYS A 67 -1.05 -14.00 13.08
CA LYS A 67 -0.72 -14.61 14.38
C LYS A 67 -0.41 -13.54 15.42
N GLY A 68 -1.38 -13.23 16.29
CA GLY A 68 -1.22 -12.28 17.39
C GLY A 68 -1.48 -10.81 17.04
N TRP A 69 -2.05 -10.54 15.87
CA TRP A 69 -2.32 -9.19 15.40
C TRP A 69 -3.43 -9.14 14.34
N LYS A 70 -4.06 -7.98 14.21
CA LYS A 70 -5.04 -7.63 13.18
C LYS A 70 -4.64 -6.31 12.54
N PHE A 71 -4.83 -6.21 11.24
CA PHE A 71 -4.56 -5.02 10.45
C PHE A 71 -5.77 -4.66 9.61
N TRP A 72 -6.15 -3.39 9.59
CA TRP A 72 -7.24 -2.93 8.72
C TRP A 72 -7.03 -1.48 8.32
N GLY A 73 -7.76 -1.07 7.29
CA GLY A 73 -7.81 0.31 6.87
C GLY A 73 -8.59 0.45 5.58
N ASP A 74 -8.98 1.68 5.31
CA ASP A 74 -9.50 2.10 4.03
C ASP A 74 -8.41 2.84 3.24
N SER A 75 -8.44 2.66 1.92
CA SER A 75 -7.58 3.37 1.00
C SER A 75 -8.42 4.19 0.03
N ASN A 76 -8.27 5.50 0.16
CA ASN A 76 -8.64 6.49 -0.85
C ASN A 76 -7.38 7.14 -1.43
N LEU A 77 -7.46 7.66 -2.65
CA LEU A 77 -6.34 8.31 -3.32
C LEU A 77 -6.79 9.59 -4.01
N ARG A 78 -6.31 10.73 -3.49
CA ARG A 78 -6.49 12.02 -4.18
C ARG A 78 -5.37 12.17 -5.20
N THR A 79 -5.75 12.43 -6.45
CA THR A 79 -4.81 12.57 -7.56
C THR A 79 -4.72 14.04 -7.97
N LYS A 80 -3.50 14.57 -8.15
CA LYS A 80 -3.24 15.89 -8.72
C LYS A 80 -2.31 15.76 -9.91
N PHE A 81 -2.66 16.38 -11.03
CA PHE A 81 -1.85 16.38 -12.24
C PHE A 81 -1.08 17.68 -12.34
N TRP A 82 0.24 17.59 -12.50
CA TRP A 82 1.17 18.72 -12.58
C TRP A 82 1.85 18.79 -13.96
N GLY A 83 1.15 18.37 -15.02
CA GLY A 83 1.65 18.38 -16.40
C GLY A 83 2.60 17.22 -16.71
N ARG A 84 3.80 17.22 -16.11
CA ARG A 84 4.82 16.18 -16.34
C ARG A 84 4.85 15.10 -15.27
N SER A 85 4.10 15.30 -14.19
CA SER A 85 4.00 14.37 -13.07
C SER A 85 2.57 14.27 -12.55
N ILE A 86 2.28 13.16 -11.87
CA ILE A 86 1.07 12.95 -11.10
C ILE A 86 1.48 12.81 -9.63
N GLN A 87 0.81 13.54 -8.76
CA GLN A 87 0.89 13.37 -7.31
C GLN A 87 -0.31 12.57 -6.82
N LEU A 88 -0.03 11.56 -6.01
CA LEU A 88 -0.99 10.66 -5.39
C LEU A 88 -0.91 10.85 -3.88
N ASP A 89 -1.94 11.48 -3.31
CA ASP A 89 -2.08 11.73 -1.88
C ASP A 89 -3.03 10.69 -1.28
N PRO A 90 -2.51 9.65 -0.57
CA PRO A 90 -3.36 8.68 0.09
C PRO A 90 -4.17 9.35 1.20
N VAL A 91 -5.44 8.96 1.33
CA VAL A 91 -6.34 9.40 2.41
C VAL A 91 -6.86 8.14 3.10
N GLY A 92 -6.83 8.15 4.42
CA GLY A 92 -7.17 7.00 5.26
C GLY A 92 -6.13 6.77 6.35
N VAL A 93 -6.51 5.95 7.32
CA VAL A 93 -5.63 5.53 8.42
C VAL A 93 -5.51 4.01 8.38
N LEU A 94 -4.28 3.53 8.38
CA LEU A 94 -3.98 2.13 8.58
C LEU A 94 -3.87 1.88 10.08
N THR A 95 -4.50 0.81 10.55
CA THR A 95 -4.49 0.41 11.96
C THR A 95 -3.93 -1.00 12.08
N LEU A 96 -2.99 -1.18 13.01
CA LEU A 96 -2.46 -2.47 13.43
C LEU A 96 -2.72 -2.62 14.92
N GLU A 97 -3.49 -3.64 15.30
CA GLU A 97 -3.77 -4.00 16.68
C GLU A 97 -3.11 -5.34 17.00
N PHE A 98 -2.50 -5.45 18.16
CA PHE A 98 -1.99 -6.70 18.70
C PHE A 98 -2.95 -7.29 19.72
N ASP A 99 -2.91 -8.60 19.95
CA ASP A 99 -3.81 -9.31 20.89
C ASP A 99 -3.78 -8.77 22.32
N ASP A 100 -2.68 -8.11 22.72
CA ASP A 100 -2.58 -7.48 24.03
C ASP A 100 -3.29 -6.11 24.11
N GLY A 101 -3.92 -5.64 23.02
CA GLY A 101 -4.62 -4.36 22.91
C GLY A 101 -3.72 -3.17 22.57
N GLU A 102 -2.45 -3.40 22.20
CA GLU A 102 -1.58 -2.34 21.67
C GLU A 102 -1.96 -2.02 20.23
N ILE A 103 -2.21 -0.74 19.94
CA ILE A 103 -2.67 -0.25 18.65
C ILE A 103 -1.65 0.74 18.11
N PHE A 104 -1.29 0.58 16.83
CA PHE A 104 -0.52 1.55 16.06
C PHE A 104 -1.32 2.03 14.86
N GLN A 105 -1.30 3.34 14.62
CA GLN A 105 -2.01 3.98 13.53
C GLN A 105 -1.10 4.89 12.73
N TRP A 106 -1.22 4.85 11.40
CA TRP A 106 -0.49 5.76 10.52
C TRP A 106 -1.20 5.97 9.19
N SER A 107 -0.91 7.10 8.55
CA SER A 107 -1.27 7.34 7.15
C SER A 107 -0.06 7.13 6.25
N LYS A 108 -0.31 6.68 5.02
CA LYS A 108 0.72 6.60 3.98
C LYS A 108 1.19 8.01 3.57
N VAL A 109 2.44 8.13 3.15
CA VAL A 109 3.01 9.35 2.55
C VAL A 109 2.63 9.50 1.08
N THR A 110 2.83 10.72 0.56
CA THR A 110 2.58 11.08 -0.84
C THR A 110 3.48 10.29 -1.79
N THR A 111 2.91 9.90 -2.94
CA THR A 111 3.66 9.30 -4.04
C THR A 111 3.61 10.23 -5.26
N SER A 112 4.76 10.55 -5.82
CA SER A 112 4.86 11.31 -7.07
C SER A 112 5.31 10.37 -8.20
N ILE A 113 4.63 10.41 -9.34
CA ILE A 113 4.99 9.69 -10.56
C ILE A 113 5.49 10.72 -11.57
N TYR A 114 6.74 10.59 -12.00
CA TYR A 114 7.40 11.55 -12.88
C TYR A 114 7.55 10.99 -14.31
N ASN A 115 7.96 11.88 -15.23
CA ASN A 115 8.30 11.56 -16.62
C ASN A 115 7.16 10.90 -17.42
N LEU A 116 5.93 11.38 -17.23
CA LEU A 116 4.75 10.82 -17.93
C LEU A 116 4.75 11.06 -19.45
N ILE A 117 5.54 12.03 -19.93
CA ILE A 117 5.60 12.42 -21.35
C ILE A 117 6.93 11.99 -21.99
N LEU A 118 8.06 12.26 -21.32
CA LEU A 118 9.39 12.00 -21.86
C LEU A 118 10.31 11.44 -20.78
N GLY A 119 11.03 10.37 -21.13
CA GLY A 119 11.96 9.66 -20.25
C GLY A 119 11.35 8.41 -19.61
N LYS A 120 12.13 7.73 -18.78
CA LYS A 120 11.64 6.57 -18.03
C LYS A 120 10.73 7.05 -16.90
N VAL A 121 9.49 6.56 -16.87
CA VAL A 121 8.55 6.77 -15.76
C VAL A 121 9.18 6.21 -14.49
N TYR A 122 9.10 6.95 -13.39
CA TYR A 122 9.49 6.46 -12.08
C TYR A 122 8.59 7.06 -11.01
N CYS A 123 8.52 6.39 -9.86
CA CYS A 123 7.81 6.90 -8.69
C CYS A 123 8.78 7.21 -7.56
N ASP A 124 8.49 8.27 -6.81
CA ASP A 124 9.16 8.59 -5.56
C ASP A 124 8.11 8.77 -4.44
N HIS A 125 8.55 8.56 -3.21
CA HIS A 125 7.72 8.67 -2.01
C HIS A 125 8.33 9.70 -1.08
N HIS A 126 7.52 10.67 -0.66
CA HIS A 126 8.00 11.79 0.14
C HIS A 126 6.95 12.29 1.13
N GLY A 127 7.44 12.93 2.19
CA GLY A 127 6.61 13.49 3.26
C GLY A 127 6.92 12.91 4.62
N LEU A 128 6.09 13.27 5.61
CA LEU A 128 6.22 12.82 6.99
C LEU A 128 5.16 11.77 7.28
N MET A 129 5.61 10.56 7.64
CA MET A 129 4.77 9.54 8.24
C MET A 129 4.88 9.64 9.76
N HIS A 130 3.74 9.65 10.42
CA HIS A 130 3.66 9.60 11.88
C HIS A 130 2.90 8.34 12.28
N ILE A 131 3.58 7.48 13.03
CA ILE A 131 3.03 6.25 13.59
C ILE A 131 2.73 6.52 15.05
N HIS A 132 1.44 6.60 15.37
CA HIS A 132 0.94 6.83 16.70
C HIS A 132 0.64 5.50 17.38
N GLY A 133 1.25 5.24 18.54
CA GLY A 133 0.86 4.15 19.43
C GLY A 133 -0.13 4.63 20.48
N ASN A 134 -1.01 3.75 20.98
CA ASN A 134 -1.88 4.04 22.13
C ASN A 134 -1.20 3.81 23.50
N ARG A 135 0.10 3.48 23.51
CA ARG A 135 0.90 3.19 24.72
C ARG A 135 2.13 4.09 24.83
N GLN A 136 3.32 3.50 24.95
CA GLN A 136 4.53 4.18 25.40
C GLN A 136 5.27 4.96 24.31
N TYR A 137 5.10 4.58 23.04
CA TYR A 137 5.95 5.06 21.96
C TYR A 137 5.15 5.55 20.76
N SER A 138 5.74 6.53 20.07
CA SER A 138 5.36 6.98 18.74
C SER A 138 6.59 7.05 17.85
N CYS A 139 6.41 7.03 16.53
CA CYS A 139 7.52 7.08 15.58
C CYS A 139 7.25 8.08 14.46
N LYS A 140 8.22 8.96 14.19
CA LYS A 140 8.19 9.92 13.09
C LYS A 140 9.21 9.50 12.04
N LEU A 141 8.77 9.30 10.81
CA LEU A 141 9.59 8.91 9.68
C LEU A 141 9.45 9.94 8.56
N LYS A 142 10.56 10.56 8.16
CA LYS A 142 10.65 11.46 7.02
C LYS A 142 11.15 10.70 5.80
N PHE A 143 10.31 10.62 4.78
CA PHE A 143 10.68 10.21 3.44
C PHE A 143 11.23 11.44 2.72
N LYS A 144 12.53 11.41 2.41
CA LYS A 144 13.22 12.56 1.81
C LYS A 144 12.81 12.68 0.35
N GLU A 145 12.20 13.81 0.01
CA GLU A 145 11.90 14.18 -1.37
C GLU A 145 13.20 14.25 -2.18
N GLN A 146 13.21 13.59 -3.33
CA GLN A 146 14.38 13.56 -4.19
C GLN A 146 14.63 14.91 -4.87
N SER A 147 15.80 15.49 -4.66
CA SER A 147 16.31 16.61 -5.45
C SER A 147 17.20 16.13 -6.60
N ILE A 148 17.28 16.90 -7.69
CA ILE A 148 18.14 16.62 -8.86
C ILE A 148 19.62 16.46 -8.46
N LEU A 149 20.04 17.12 -7.36
CA LEU A 149 21.40 17.08 -6.85
C LEU A 149 21.69 15.90 -5.91
N ASP A 150 20.67 15.15 -5.49
CA ASP A 150 20.83 14.08 -4.51
C ASP A 150 21.47 12.84 -5.13
N ARG A 151 22.67 12.50 -4.66
CA ARG A 151 23.40 11.28 -5.06
C ARG A 151 22.89 10.01 -4.38
N ASN A 152 22.05 10.15 -3.36
CA ASN A 152 21.56 9.03 -2.56
C ASN A 152 20.03 9.14 -2.42
N PRO A 153 19.26 8.58 -3.36
CA PRO A 153 17.81 8.71 -3.41
C PRO A 153 17.10 7.81 -2.38
N HIS A 154 15.78 7.96 -2.28
CA HIS A 154 14.85 7.07 -1.57
C HIS A 154 15.05 6.98 -0.06
N GLN A 155 15.74 7.96 0.53
CA GLN A 155 16.09 7.93 1.95
C GLN A 155 14.86 8.04 2.86
N VAL A 156 14.87 7.25 3.91
CA VAL A 156 13.95 7.34 5.03
C VAL A 156 14.77 7.54 6.30
N HIS A 157 14.43 8.58 7.06
CA HIS A 157 15.07 8.87 8.34
C HIS A 157 14.02 9.24 9.37
N GLY A 158 14.19 8.79 10.61
CA GLY A 158 13.26 9.09 11.67
C GLY A 158 13.75 8.69 13.03
N PHE A 159 12.85 8.74 13.99
CA PHE A 159 13.14 8.39 15.38
C PHE A 159 11.87 7.90 16.08
N VAL A 160 12.07 7.14 17.15
CA VAL A 160 11.03 6.75 18.11
C VAL A 160 11.10 7.69 19.30
N GLU A 161 9.96 8.23 19.72
CA GLU A 161 9.82 9.05 20.92
C GLU A 161 9.01 8.29 21.97
N ASP A 162 9.39 8.44 23.24
CA ASP A 162 8.56 8.02 24.37
C ASP A 162 7.49 9.08 24.72
N LEU A 163 6.67 8.80 25.74
CA LEU A 163 5.62 9.71 26.22
C LEU A 163 6.12 11.09 26.67
N SER A 164 7.40 11.23 27.02
CA SER A 164 8.03 12.50 27.38
C SER A 164 8.55 13.29 26.17
N GLY A 165 8.45 12.71 24.97
CA GLY A 165 9.04 13.27 23.75
C GLY A 165 10.54 12.99 23.63
N LYS A 166 11.13 12.17 24.50
CA LYS A 166 12.55 11.82 24.42
C LYS A 166 12.76 10.82 23.29
N LYS A 167 13.75 11.08 22.44
CA LYS A 167 14.17 10.18 21.38
C LYS A 167 14.90 8.96 21.97
N VAL A 168 14.32 7.79 21.78
CA VAL A 168 14.84 6.53 22.35
C VAL A 168 15.49 5.63 21.30
N ALA A 169 15.19 5.84 20.02
CA ALA A 169 15.84 5.16 18.91
C ALA A 169 15.79 6.03 17.65
N THR A 170 16.77 5.83 16.77
CA THR A 170 16.87 6.50 15.46
C THR A 170 16.73 5.46 14.36
N LEU A 171 15.89 5.71 13.36
CA LEU A 171 15.73 4.87 12.17
C LEU A 171 16.39 5.52 10.96
N ILE A 172 17.09 4.71 10.17
CA ILE A 172 17.74 5.11 8.92
C ILE A 172 17.60 4.00 7.88
N GLY A 173 17.44 4.39 6.62
CA GLY A 173 17.35 3.43 5.54
C GLY A 173 16.88 4.02 4.22
N LYS A 174 16.42 3.15 3.34
CA LYS A 174 15.78 3.48 2.08
C LYS A 174 14.54 2.63 1.89
N TRP A 175 13.47 3.23 1.40
CA TRP A 175 12.19 2.54 1.23
C TRP A 175 12.24 1.43 0.17
N ASP A 176 13.23 1.46 -0.73
CA ASP A 176 13.43 0.50 -1.81
C ASP A 176 14.53 -0.53 -1.55
N ASP A 177 15.18 -0.50 -0.37
CA ASP A 177 16.31 -1.37 -0.07
C ASP A 177 16.28 -1.96 1.35
N SER A 178 16.49 -1.15 2.40
CA SER A 178 16.58 -1.64 3.78
C SER A 178 16.28 -0.58 4.83
N MET A 179 15.89 -1.02 6.02
CA MET A 179 15.70 -0.20 7.22
C MET A 179 16.52 -0.74 8.39
N TYR A 180 17.18 0.17 9.10
CA TYR A 180 17.98 -0.10 10.29
C TYR A 180 17.55 0.82 11.44
N TYR A 181 17.92 0.44 12.66
CA TYR A 181 17.84 1.33 13.81
C TYR A 181 19.13 1.37 14.63
N ILE A 182 19.29 2.47 15.37
CA ILE A 182 20.34 2.70 16.35
C ILE A 182 19.65 3.12 17.66
N ASN A 183 20.06 2.55 18.79
CA ASN A 183 19.54 2.95 20.10
C ASN A 183 19.94 4.39 20.44
N GLY A 184 19.02 5.16 21.04
CA GLY A 184 19.22 6.55 21.40
C GLY A 184 18.98 7.56 20.26
N ASP A 185 19.47 8.78 20.47
CA ASP A 185 19.18 9.96 19.64
C ASP A 185 20.08 10.10 18.39
N GLY A 186 21.03 9.18 18.19
CA GLY A 186 21.93 9.19 17.05
C GLY A 186 22.93 10.36 17.04
N SER A 187 23.19 10.99 18.20
CA SER A 187 24.11 12.12 18.36
C SER A 187 25.59 11.82 18.03
N GLY A 188 25.96 10.54 17.88
CA GLY A 188 27.25 10.11 17.30
C GLY A 188 27.12 9.73 15.82
N LYS A 189 27.04 10.71 14.90
CA LYS A 189 26.93 10.44 13.45
C LYS A 189 28.28 10.03 12.83
N PRO A 190 28.32 9.01 11.95
CA PRO A 190 29.04 9.10 10.69
C PRO A 190 28.16 9.87 9.67
N LYS A 191 28.78 10.70 8.83
CA LYS A 191 28.11 11.54 7.81
C LYS A 191 27.53 10.75 6.62
N ASP A 192 27.64 9.42 6.62
CA ASP A 192 27.22 8.56 5.52
C ASP A 192 26.16 7.55 5.97
N CYS A 193 25.21 7.28 5.08
CA CYS A 193 24.17 6.25 5.24
C CYS A 193 24.73 4.82 5.10
N SER A 194 25.92 4.57 5.62
CA SER A 194 26.49 3.23 5.79
C SER A 194 26.10 2.70 7.16
N PRO A 195 25.79 1.39 7.31
CA PRO A 195 25.55 0.81 8.62
C PRO A 195 26.82 0.98 9.46
N SER A 196 26.80 1.86 10.46
CA SER A 196 27.83 1.85 11.51
C SER A 196 27.79 0.52 12.25
N SER A 197 28.87 0.14 12.93
CA SER A 197 28.92 -1.07 13.77
C SER A 197 27.82 -1.16 14.84
N SER A 198 27.11 -0.05 15.10
CA SER A 198 25.99 0.06 16.05
C SER A 198 24.59 -0.05 15.42
N ALA A 199 24.46 -0.12 14.10
CA ALA A 199 23.17 -0.18 13.42
C ALA A 199 22.65 -1.61 13.30
N THR A 200 21.40 -1.85 13.75
CA THR A 200 20.74 -3.16 13.68
C THR A 200 19.70 -3.17 12.56
N LEU A 201 19.73 -4.22 11.72
CA LEU A 201 18.80 -4.40 10.61
C LEU A 201 17.38 -4.72 11.12
N LEU A 202 16.38 -3.99 10.63
CA LEU A 202 14.96 -4.27 10.88
C LEU A 202 14.29 -4.95 9.69
N TRP A 203 14.62 -4.51 8.48
CA TRP A 203 14.00 -5.00 7.26
C TRP A 203 14.94 -4.85 6.06
N LYS A 204 14.89 -5.82 5.15
CA LYS A 204 15.59 -5.81 3.86
C LYS A 204 14.59 -6.22 2.78
N ARG A 205 14.60 -5.52 1.64
CA ARG A 205 13.81 -5.86 0.47
C ARG A 205 14.19 -7.26 -0.04
N ASN A 206 13.19 -8.05 -0.38
CA ASN A 206 13.38 -9.34 -1.04
C ASN A 206 14.03 -9.16 -2.41
N LYS A 207 14.91 -10.08 -2.79
CA LYS A 207 15.49 -10.10 -4.14
C LYS A 207 14.38 -10.24 -5.19
N PRO A 208 14.52 -9.60 -6.36
CA PRO A 208 13.58 -9.81 -7.46
C PRO A 208 13.55 -11.29 -7.89
N PRO A 209 12.46 -11.74 -8.52
CA PRO A 209 12.40 -13.10 -9.07
C PRO A 209 13.51 -13.30 -10.11
N PRO A 210 14.02 -14.53 -10.31
CA PRO A 210 15.06 -14.82 -11.31
C PRO A 210 14.67 -14.38 -12.72
N ASN A 211 13.39 -14.55 -13.07
CA ASN A 211 12.82 -14.12 -14.33
C ASN A 211 11.97 -12.87 -14.09
N LEU A 212 12.44 -11.73 -14.59
CA LEU A 212 11.70 -10.47 -14.51
C LEU A 212 10.44 -10.55 -15.37
N THR A 213 9.29 -10.24 -14.76
CA THR A 213 8.03 -10.13 -15.50
C THR A 213 8.00 -8.83 -16.30
N ARG A 214 7.17 -8.78 -17.35
CA ARG A 214 6.91 -7.56 -18.15
C ARG A 214 6.52 -6.36 -17.27
N TYR A 215 5.89 -6.61 -16.12
CA TYR A 215 5.34 -5.60 -15.22
C TYR A 215 6.21 -5.36 -13.97
N ASN A 216 7.42 -5.92 -13.92
CA ASN A 216 8.33 -5.85 -12.77
C ASN A 216 7.69 -6.30 -11.44
N LEU A 217 6.83 -7.33 -11.50
CA LEU A 217 6.22 -7.94 -10.33
C LEU A 217 7.26 -8.59 -9.42
N THR A 218 7.07 -8.44 -8.10
CA THR A 218 7.83 -9.19 -7.09
C THR A 218 7.37 -10.65 -7.07
N SER A 219 8.19 -11.55 -6.50
CA SER A 219 7.78 -12.96 -6.33
C SER A 219 6.47 -13.11 -5.57
N PHE A 220 6.20 -12.24 -4.58
CA PHE A 220 4.93 -12.20 -3.87
C PHE A 220 3.78 -11.69 -4.75
N ALA A 221 4.01 -10.65 -5.56
CA ALA A 221 2.96 -10.11 -6.43
C ALA A 221 2.53 -11.11 -7.53
N ILE A 222 3.44 -11.98 -7.97
CA ILE A 222 3.13 -13.05 -8.94
C ILE A 222 2.09 -14.03 -8.38
N THR A 223 2.10 -14.31 -7.08
CA THR A 223 1.17 -15.28 -6.47
C THR A 223 -0.22 -14.72 -6.23
N LEU A 224 -0.40 -13.38 -6.27
CA LEU A 224 -1.65 -12.74 -5.86
C LEU A 224 -2.84 -13.15 -6.74
N ASN A 225 -2.62 -13.30 -8.05
CA ASN A 225 -3.68 -13.57 -9.02
C ASN A 225 -3.68 -15.01 -9.55
N GLU A 226 -2.94 -15.90 -8.89
CA GLU A 226 -2.91 -17.32 -9.22
C GLU A 226 -4.23 -18.00 -8.80
N LEU A 227 -4.82 -18.78 -9.71
CA LEU A 227 -5.94 -19.68 -9.41
C LEU A 227 -5.38 -21.09 -9.25
N THR A 228 -5.15 -21.50 -8.01
CA THR A 228 -4.73 -22.87 -7.72
C THR A 228 -5.89 -23.86 -7.94
N PRO A 229 -5.62 -25.15 -8.23
CA PRO A 229 -6.67 -26.14 -8.42
C PRO A 229 -7.62 -26.21 -7.22
N GLY A 230 -8.94 -26.17 -7.49
CA GLY A 230 -9.99 -26.18 -6.46
C GLY A 230 -10.25 -24.83 -5.76
N LEU A 231 -9.38 -23.82 -5.92
CA LEU A 231 -9.61 -22.51 -5.31
C LEU A 231 -10.86 -21.83 -5.90
N GLN A 232 -11.01 -21.88 -7.23
CA GLN A 232 -12.10 -21.23 -7.94
C GLN A 232 -13.50 -21.63 -7.43
N GLU A 233 -13.68 -22.85 -6.97
CA GLU A 233 -14.96 -23.37 -6.44
C GLU A 233 -15.33 -22.75 -5.08
N ASN A 234 -14.35 -22.21 -4.35
CA ASN A 234 -14.51 -21.61 -3.03
C ASN A 234 -14.58 -20.08 -3.09
N LEU A 235 -14.18 -19.47 -4.21
CA LEU A 235 -14.16 -18.02 -4.36
C LEU A 235 -15.57 -17.45 -4.57
N PRO A 236 -15.89 -16.29 -3.97
CA PRO A 236 -17.10 -15.56 -4.35
C PRO A 236 -16.98 -15.10 -5.82
N PRO A 237 -18.11 -14.94 -6.53
CA PRO A 237 -18.10 -14.48 -7.93
C PRO A 237 -17.52 -13.06 -8.11
N THR A 238 -17.33 -12.33 -7.01
CA THR A 238 -16.75 -10.99 -6.95
C THR A 238 -15.22 -10.99 -6.81
N ASP A 239 -14.58 -12.15 -6.61
CA ASP A 239 -13.13 -12.22 -6.41
C ASP A 239 -12.36 -11.75 -7.66
N SER A 240 -11.36 -10.88 -7.47
CA SER A 240 -10.56 -10.30 -8.56
C SER A 240 -9.91 -11.34 -9.47
N ARG A 241 -9.61 -12.55 -8.98
CA ARG A 241 -9.02 -13.62 -9.81
C ARG A 241 -9.96 -14.16 -10.88
N LEU A 242 -11.27 -13.99 -10.69
CA LEU A 242 -12.31 -14.37 -11.63
C LEU A 242 -12.62 -13.25 -12.63
N ARG A 243 -11.94 -12.10 -12.52
CA ARG A 243 -12.19 -10.94 -13.36
C ARG A 243 -11.58 -11.14 -14.76
N PRO A 244 -12.40 -11.19 -15.83
CA PRO A 244 -11.95 -11.70 -17.13
C PRO A 244 -10.98 -10.77 -17.87
N ASP A 245 -11.12 -9.44 -17.76
CA ASP A 245 -10.20 -8.50 -18.40
C ASP A 245 -8.78 -8.60 -17.83
N GLN A 246 -8.66 -8.79 -16.50
CA GLN A 246 -7.37 -9.04 -15.85
C GLN A 246 -6.77 -10.37 -16.31
N ARG A 247 -7.56 -11.45 -16.32
CA ARG A 247 -7.09 -12.78 -16.75
C ARG A 247 -6.62 -12.80 -18.20
N HIS A 248 -7.38 -12.20 -19.11
CA HIS A 248 -6.97 -12.10 -20.52
C HIS A 248 -5.67 -11.29 -20.67
N LEU A 249 -5.48 -10.22 -19.89
CA LEU A 249 -4.23 -9.45 -19.94
C LEU A 249 -3.04 -10.30 -19.50
N GLU A 250 -3.17 -11.07 -18.42
CA GLU A 250 -2.11 -11.96 -17.92
C GLU A 250 -1.74 -13.05 -18.92
N ASN A 251 -2.72 -13.58 -19.65
CA ASN A 251 -2.50 -14.57 -20.71
C ASN A 251 -1.96 -13.96 -22.03
N GLY A 252 -1.78 -12.63 -22.10
CA GLY A 252 -1.33 -11.93 -23.30
C GLY A 252 -2.41 -11.75 -24.38
N GLU A 253 -3.69 -11.97 -24.05
CA GLU A 253 -4.85 -11.84 -24.94
C GLU A 253 -5.37 -10.40 -24.94
N TYR A 254 -4.56 -9.45 -25.44
CA TYR A 254 -4.78 -8.01 -25.28
C TYR A 254 -6.12 -7.50 -25.84
N ASP A 255 -6.54 -7.99 -27.01
CA ASP A 255 -7.80 -7.55 -27.62
C ASP A 255 -9.01 -7.99 -26.79
N ARG A 256 -9.00 -9.25 -26.32
CA ARG A 256 -10.05 -9.79 -25.44
C ARG A 256 -10.08 -9.07 -24.10
N ALA A 257 -8.91 -8.77 -23.52
CA ALA A 257 -8.79 -8.00 -22.30
C ALA A 257 -9.44 -6.61 -22.45
N ASN A 258 -9.19 -5.92 -23.56
CA ASN A 258 -9.77 -4.61 -23.83
C ASN A 258 -11.30 -4.68 -24.04
N SER A 259 -11.80 -5.67 -24.79
CA SER A 259 -13.24 -5.88 -25.00
C SER A 259 -13.97 -6.16 -23.68
N GLU A 260 -13.43 -7.04 -22.85
CA GLU A 260 -14.01 -7.38 -21.54
C GLU A 260 -13.98 -6.18 -20.57
N LYS A 261 -12.88 -5.43 -20.56
CA LYS A 261 -12.78 -4.20 -19.77
C LYS A 261 -13.90 -3.21 -20.12
N GLN A 262 -14.11 -2.96 -21.42
CA GLN A 262 -15.18 -2.06 -21.87
C GLN A 262 -16.57 -2.61 -21.52
N ARG A 263 -16.78 -3.93 -21.58
CA ARG A 263 -18.04 -4.56 -21.20
C ARG A 263 -18.33 -4.38 -19.71
N LEU A 264 -17.36 -4.66 -18.84
CA LEU A 264 -17.47 -4.54 -17.38
C LEU A 264 -17.71 -3.10 -16.95
N GLU A 265 -16.92 -2.14 -17.46
CA GLU A 265 -17.08 -0.73 -17.13
C GLU A 265 -18.44 -0.17 -17.59
N ARG A 266 -18.92 -0.56 -18.79
CA ARG A 266 -20.26 -0.17 -19.27
C ARG A 266 -21.36 -0.71 -18.35
N ARG A 267 -21.25 -1.98 -17.93
CA ARG A 267 -22.22 -2.59 -17.00
C ARG A 267 -22.25 -1.86 -15.66
N GLN A 268 -21.09 -1.54 -15.08
CA GLN A 268 -21.02 -0.78 -13.85
C GLN A 268 -21.66 0.61 -13.99
N ARG A 269 -21.36 1.35 -15.07
CA ARG A 269 -21.97 2.66 -15.33
C ARG A 269 -23.49 2.57 -15.37
N MET A 270 -24.05 1.60 -16.09
CA MET A 270 -25.51 1.40 -16.18
C MET A 270 -26.15 1.12 -14.81
N VAL A 271 -25.52 0.28 -13.99
CA VAL A 271 -26.00 0.00 -12.63
C VAL A 271 -25.95 1.28 -11.76
N CYS A 272 -24.84 2.03 -11.79
CA CYS A 272 -24.73 3.29 -11.06
C CYS A 272 -25.81 4.31 -11.49
N PHE A 273 -26.08 4.46 -12.79
CA PHE A 273 -27.16 5.32 -13.28
C PHE A 273 -28.53 4.87 -12.74
N HIS A 274 -28.85 3.58 -12.84
CA HIS A 274 -30.13 3.05 -12.37
C HIS A 274 -30.33 3.24 -10.86
N PHE A 275 -29.28 3.06 -10.05
CA PHE A 275 -29.33 3.33 -8.61
C PHE A 275 -29.57 4.80 -8.29
N LEU A 276 -28.97 5.72 -9.07
CA LEU A 276 -29.18 7.16 -8.94
C LEU A 276 -30.64 7.51 -9.28
N ASP A 277 -31.15 7.02 -10.41
CA ASP A 277 -32.53 7.25 -10.85
C ASP A 277 -33.55 6.72 -9.84
N PHE A 278 -33.31 5.52 -9.29
CA PHE A 278 -34.18 4.92 -8.27
C PHE A 278 -34.21 5.75 -6.98
N HIS A 279 -33.07 6.26 -6.52
CA HIS A 279 -33.01 7.09 -5.31
C HIS A 279 -33.60 8.48 -5.54
N VAL A 280 -33.36 9.09 -6.70
CA VAL A 280 -33.98 10.37 -7.08
C VAL A 280 -35.49 10.22 -7.17
N SER A 281 -35.99 9.14 -7.79
CA SER A 281 -37.42 8.84 -7.88
C SER A 281 -38.07 8.63 -6.50
N LYS A 282 -37.41 7.90 -5.59
CA LYS A 282 -37.88 7.77 -4.20
C LYS A 282 -37.84 9.08 -3.41
N LEU A 283 -36.79 9.90 -3.59
CA LEU A 283 -36.73 11.23 -2.97
C LEU A 283 -37.89 12.10 -3.47
N MET A 284 -38.11 12.15 -4.78
CA MET A 284 -39.20 12.92 -5.40
C MET A 284 -40.58 12.47 -4.92
N HIS A 285 -40.81 11.16 -4.73
CA HIS A 285 -42.05 10.66 -4.13
C HIS A 285 -42.19 10.97 -2.64
N SER A 286 -41.09 11.09 -1.89
CA SER A 286 -41.12 11.52 -0.48
C SER A 286 -41.37 13.02 -0.32
N PHE A 287 -41.12 13.84 -1.35
CA PHE A 287 -41.45 15.28 -1.37
C PHE A 287 -42.85 15.55 -1.97
N ALA A 288 -43.48 14.55 -2.58
CA ALA A 288 -44.80 14.64 -3.19
C ALA A 288 -45.95 14.18 -2.29
N ASN A 289 -45.66 13.82 -1.02
CA ASN A 289 -46.62 13.48 0.02
C ASN A 289 -46.49 14.46 1.20
#